data_AF-A0A4U1HDG6-F1
#
_entry.id   AF-A0A4U1HDG6-F1
#
_cell.length_a   1.000
_cell.length_b   1.000
_cell.length_c   1.000
_cell.angle_alpha   90.00
_cell.angle_beta   90.00
_cell.angle_gamma   90.00
#
_symmetry.space_group_name_H-M   'P 1'
#
loop_
_entity.id
_entity.type
_entity.pdbx_description
1 polymer ?
#
loop_
_entity_poly.entity_id
_entity_poly.type
_entity_poly.pdbx_seq_one_letter_code
_entity_poly.pdbx_strand_id
1 'polypeptide(L)'
;MSANSLRVYGNAVFRVGVLCSAFVMLGADVFVSAWGAEAREIRIVSGTYGGNCGAPQSNATRDLARRCDGRMTCRYVVDQPPAVPLQAACKADFQAAWKCNHTERHVAALSPEATPGSTLVLSCVRPTGAGK
;
A
#
# COMPACT_ATOMS: atom_id res chain seq x y z
N MET A 1 -44.78 -10.79 -21.75
CA MET A 1 -44.26 -11.89 -20.89
C MET A 1 -42.81 -11.57 -20.55
N SER A 2 -42.46 -11.59 -19.26
CA SER A 2 -41.11 -11.67 -18.65
C SER A 2 -40.03 -10.63 -19.03
N ALA A 3 -39.25 -10.05 -18.13
CA ALA A 3 -39.14 -10.17 -16.68
C ALA A 3 -38.52 -8.86 -16.15
N ASN A 4 -39.06 -8.36 -15.05
CA ASN A 4 -38.65 -7.11 -14.40
C ASN A 4 -37.55 -7.45 -13.37
N SER A 5 -36.28 -7.23 -13.72
CA SER A 5 -35.14 -7.49 -12.82
C SER A 5 -34.76 -6.21 -12.06
N LEU A 6 -35.44 -5.96 -10.94
CA LEU A 6 -35.07 -4.93 -9.98
C LEU A 6 -33.76 -5.30 -9.29
N ARG A 7 -32.67 -4.58 -9.61
CA ARG A 7 -31.50 -4.53 -8.74
C ARG A 7 -31.64 -3.32 -7.82
N VAL A 8 -31.98 -3.58 -6.57
CA VAL A 8 -31.86 -2.61 -5.48
C VAL A 8 -30.37 -2.57 -5.09
N TYR A 9 -29.63 -1.61 -5.66
CA TYR A 9 -28.41 -1.09 -5.04
C TYR A 9 -28.80 0.24 -4.41
N GLY A 10 -28.57 0.38 -3.11
CA GLY A 10 -29.07 1.46 -2.27
C GLY A 10 -29.11 2.83 -2.96
N ASN A 11 -30.33 3.38 -3.01
CA ASN A 11 -30.68 4.78 -3.20
C ASN A 11 -29.90 5.58 -4.27
N ALA A 12 -29.81 5.11 -5.51
CA ALA A 12 -29.71 6.00 -6.67
C ALA A 12 -30.13 5.32 -7.97
N VAL A 13 -31.25 5.77 -8.55
CA VAL A 13 -31.68 5.40 -9.90
C VAL A 13 -30.90 6.28 -10.89
N PHE A 14 -29.77 5.80 -11.42
CA PHE A 14 -29.06 6.50 -12.49
C PHE A 14 -29.55 6.05 -13.86
N ARG A 15 -30.35 6.91 -14.49
CA ARG A 15 -30.61 6.84 -15.94
C ARG A 15 -29.32 7.22 -16.67
N VAL A 16 -28.72 6.26 -17.37
CA VAL A 16 -27.61 6.50 -18.29
C VAL A 16 -28.17 7.26 -19.50
N GLY A 17 -27.95 8.57 -19.51
CA GLY A 17 -28.17 9.44 -20.65
C GLY A 17 -26.85 10.13 -21.01
N VAL A 18 -26.12 9.53 -21.95
CA VAL A 18 -25.06 10.22 -22.70
C VAL A 18 -25.75 10.99 -23.80
N LEU A 19 -25.38 12.26 -24.03
CA LEU A 19 -25.04 12.80 -25.36
C LEU A 19 -24.69 14.29 -25.31
N CYS A 20 -23.50 14.58 -25.85
CA CYS A 20 -23.12 15.68 -26.73
C CYS A 20 -23.91 16.99 -26.67
N SER A 21 -23.20 18.08 -26.37
CA SER A 21 -22.98 19.24 -27.27
C SER A 21 -23.03 20.58 -26.54
N ALA A 22 -21.89 21.26 -26.63
CA ALA A 22 -21.64 22.69 -26.53
C ALA A 22 -22.86 23.62 -26.46
N PHE A 23 -23.02 24.31 -25.32
CA PHE A 23 -23.70 25.61 -25.18
C PHE A 23 -22.96 26.39 -24.07
N VAL A 24 -22.02 27.28 -24.43
CA VAL A 24 -22.18 28.74 -24.50
C VAL A 24 -22.48 29.38 -23.14
N MET A 25 -21.39 29.84 -22.51
CA MET A 25 -21.20 31.11 -21.79
C MET A 25 -22.44 31.77 -21.16
N LEU A 26 -22.77 31.31 -19.95
CA LEU A 26 -23.12 32.10 -18.75
C LEU A 26 -22.80 31.18 -17.55
N GLY A 27 -21.55 30.68 -17.49
CA GLY A 27 -21.25 29.41 -16.84
C GLY A 27 -20.80 29.56 -15.39
N ALA A 28 -21.66 29.22 -14.43
CA ALA A 28 -21.21 28.85 -13.10
C ALA A 28 -20.28 27.64 -13.22
N ASP A 29 -19.08 27.76 -12.68
CA ASP A 29 -18.03 26.74 -12.71
C ASP A 29 -18.55 25.42 -12.11
N VAL A 30 -18.97 24.48 -12.96
CA VAL A 30 -19.14 23.09 -12.52
C VAL A 30 -17.74 22.49 -12.48
N PHE A 31 -17.03 22.77 -11.40
CA PHE A 31 -15.87 21.99 -10.97
C PHE A 31 -16.36 20.55 -10.75
N VAL A 32 -16.24 19.73 -11.79
CA VAL A 32 -16.28 18.27 -11.63
C VAL A 32 -15.07 17.91 -10.77
N SER A 33 -15.30 17.80 -9.47
CA SER A 33 -14.37 17.20 -8.55
C SER A 33 -14.26 15.74 -8.93
N ALA A 34 -13.20 15.40 -9.67
CA ALA A 34 -12.72 14.04 -9.74
C ALA A 34 -12.36 13.64 -8.31
N TRP A 35 -13.26 12.94 -7.63
CA TRP A 35 -12.93 12.25 -6.40
C TRP A 35 -12.00 11.12 -6.81
N GLY A 36 -10.71 11.46 -6.87
CA GLY A 36 -9.65 10.51 -7.11
C GLY A 36 -9.75 9.46 -6.02
N ALA A 37 -10.20 8.27 -6.38
CA ALA A 37 -9.84 7.10 -5.62
C ALA A 37 -8.32 7.03 -5.68
N GLU A 38 -7.67 7.60 -4.67
CA GLU A 38 -6.21 7.62 -4.58
C GLU A 38 -5.75 6.16 -4.66
N ALA A 39 -4.88 5.87 -5.62
CA ALA A 39 -4.41 4.50 -5.82
C ALA A 39 -3.72 4.02 -4.55
N ARG A 40 -4.31 3.01 -3.89
CA ARG A 40 -3.82 2.48 -2.61
C ARG A 40 -2.74 1.43 -2.85
N GLU A 41 -1.59 1.93 -3.28
CA GLU A 41 -0.42 1.17 -3.64
C GLU A 41 0.65 1.31 -2.56
N ILE A 42 1.37 0.23 -2.28
CA ILE A 42 2.55 0.27 -1.43
C ILE A 42 3.59 1.17 -2.11
N ARG A 43 4.06 2.15 -1.36
CA ARG A 43 5.25 2.95 -1.66
C ARG A 43 6.22 2.84 -0.50
N ILE A 44 7.34 2.18 -0.71
CA ILE A 44 8.38 2.04 0.31
C ILE A 44 8.98 3.42 0.63
N VAL A 45 9.14 3.70 1.92
CA VAL A 45 9.83 4.90 2.41
C VAL A 45 11.21 4.58 2.92
N SER A 46 11.35 3.49 3.68
CA SER A 46 12.64 3.05 4.22
C SER A 46 12.60 1.57 4.57
N GLY A 47 13.72 0.87 4.38
CA GLY A 47 13.94 -0.50 4.82
C GLY A 47 15.36 -0.65 5.34
N THR A 48 15.51 -0.97 6.62
CA THR A 48 16.80 -1.14 7.29
C THR A 48 16.87 -2.55 7.88
N TYR A 49 17.94 -3.28 7.55
CA TYR A 49 18.27 -4.58 8.13
C TYR A 49 19.49 -4.44 9.04
N GLY A 50 19.38 -4.86 10.29
CA GLY A 50 20.44 -4.84 11.30
C GLY A 50 20.73 -3.45 11.85
N GLY A 51 19.72 -2.60 11.98
CA GLY A 51 19.89 -1.27 12.55
C GLY A 51 20.42 -1.34 13.99
N ASN A 52 19.95 -2.33 14.76
CA ASN A 52 20.48 -2.65 16.09
C ASN A 52 21.94 -3.14 16.09
N CYS A 53 22.44 -3.62 14.95
CA CYS A 53 23.79 -4.14 14.77
C CYS A 53 24.74 -3.13 14.12
N GLY A 54 24.32 -1.87 13.98
CA GLY A 54 25.12 -0.81 13.36
C GLY A 54 25.15 -0.85 11.82
N ALA A 55 24.20 -1.56 11.20
CA ALA A 55 24.08 -1.55 9.75
C ALA A 55 23.68 -0.16 9.23
N PRO A 56 24.11 0.22 8.01
CA PRO A 56 23.70 1.46 7.40
C PRO A 56 22.17 1.55 7.28
N GLN A 57 21.62 2.70 7.66
CA GLN A 57 20.21 3.02 7.45
C GLN A 57 19.86 2.85 5.96
N SER A 58 18.67 2.32 5.66
CA SER A 58 18.17 2.14 4.30
C SER A 58 18.95 1.18 3.40
N ASN A 59 19.76 0.28 3.96
CA ASN A 59 20.48 -0.75 3.19
C ASN A 59 19.55 -1.69 2.39
N ALA A 60 18.32 -1.92 2.85
CA ALA A 60 17.35 -2.79 2.20
C ALA A 60 16.24 -2.03 1.45
N THR A 61 16.22 -0.70 1.51
CA THR A 61 15.17 0.14 0.90
C THR A 61 15.01 -0.15 -0.59
N ARG A 62 16.11 -0.23 -1.34
CA ARG A 62 16.07 -0.43 -2.81
C ARG A 62 15.55 -1.81 -3.20
N ASP A 63 15.85 -2.85 -2.44
CA ASP A 63 15.36 -4.20 -2.73
C ASP A 63 13.87 -4.30 -2.38
N LEU A 64 13.49 -3.78 -1.21
CA LEU A 64 12.11 -3.75 -0.76
C LEU A 64 11.21 -2.97 -1.73
N ALA A 65 11.66 -1.79 -2.17
CA ALA A 65 10.96 -0.97 -3.16
C ALA A 65 10.76 -1.73 -4.48
N ARG A 66 11.81 -2.35 -5.00
CA ARG A 66 11.74 -3.11 -6.26
C ARG A 66 10.73 -4.25 -6.22
N ARG A 67 10.58 -4.93 -5.08
CA ARG A 67 9.67 -6.08 -4.94
C ARG A 67 8.24 -5.67 -4.64
N CYS A 68 8.04 -4.61 -3.85
CA CYS A 68 6.76 -4.30 -3.26
C CYS A 68 6.09 -3.02 -3.78
N ASP A 69 6.81 -2.09 -4.42
CA ASP A 69 6.19 -0.87 -4.94
C ASP A 69 5.13 -1.19 -6.00
N GLY A 70 4.02 -0.45 -5.97
CA GLY A 70 2.89 -0.61 -6.89
C GLY A 70 1.94 -1.77 -6.55
N ARG A 71 2.20 -2.52 -5.48
CA ARG A 71 1.33 -3.63 -5.03
C ARG A 71 0.41 -3.18 -3.91
N MET A 72 -0.77 -3.78 -3.80
CA MET A 72 -1.64 -3.58 -2.63
C MET A 72 -1.26 -4.46 -1.44
N THR A 73 -0.58 -5.59 -1.69
CA THR A 73 -0.06 -6.49 -0.65
C THR A 73 1.21 -7.15 -1.17
N CYS A 74 2.23 -7.20 -0.33
CA CYS A 74 3.54 -7.77 -0.66
C CYS A 74 4.03 -8.64 0.49
N ARG A 75 4.48 -9.85 0.17
CA ARG A 75 5.22 -10.70 1.10
C ARG A 75 6.69 -10.59 0.77
N TYR A 76 7.47 -10.09 1.72
CA TYR A 76 8.90 -9.93 1.60
C TYR A 76 9.58 -10.93 2.53
N VAL A 77 10.30 -11.89 1.95
CA VAL A 77 11.12 -12.84 2.72
C VAL A 77 12.45 -12.16 3.02
N VAL A 78 12.79 -12.09 4.30
CA VAL A 78 14.10 -11.57 4.72
C VAL A 78 15.11 -12.70 4.58
N ASP A 79 15.63 -12.85 3.35
CA ASP A 79 16.80 -13.66 3.07
C ASP A 79 18.01 -12.89 3.60
N GLN A 80 18.70 -13.42 4.61
CA GLN A 80 19.81 -12.74 5.27
C GLN A 80 20.82 -12.22 4.24
N PRO A 81 21.21 -10.93 4.26
CA PRO A 81 22.35 -10.47 3.48
C PRO A 81 23.64 -11.13 4.00
N PRO A 82 24.68 -11.24 3.14
CA PRO A 82 25.90 -11.96 3.47
C PRO A 82 26.51 -11.41 4.74
N ALA A 83 26.65 -12.28 5.74
CA ALA A 83 27.25 -11.95 7.02
C ALA A 83 28.63 -11.34 6.78
N VAL A 84 28.79 -10.05 7.09
CA VAL A 84 30.11 -9.57 7.48
C VAL A 84 30.47 -10.37 8.74
N PRO A 85 31.67 -10.94 8.88
CA PRO A 85 32.00 -11.85 9.99
C PRO A 85 31.69 -11.29 11.39
N LEU A 86 31.72 -9.97 11.55
CA LEU A 86 31.36 -9.26 12.79
C LEU A 86 29.85 -9.17 13.04
N GLN A 87 29.01 -9.28 12.01
CA GLN A 87 27.55 -9.20 12.08
C GLN A 87 26.90 -10.58 12.31
N ALA A 88 27.63 -11.69 12.07
CA ALA A 88 27.13 -13.03 12.35
C ALA A 88 26.81 -13.27 13.84
N ALA A 89 27.47 -12.54 14.75
CA ALA A 89 27.23 -12.61 16.19
C ALA A 89 26.03 -11.77 16.66
N CYS A 90 25.57 -10.82 15.84
CA CYS A 90 24.48 -9.92 16.19
C CYS A 90 23.18 -10.39 15.53
N LYS A 91 22.18 -10.67 16.36
CA LYS A 91 20.82 -10.96 15.89
C LYS A 91 20.24 -9.67 15.31
N ALA A 92 20.17 -9.57 13.99
CA ALA A 92 19.76 -8.36 13.28
C ALA A 92 18.24 -8.18 13.28
N ASP A 93 17.78 -6.99 13.62
CA ASP A 93 16.40 -6.58 13.42
C ASP A 93 16.12 -6.23 11.94
N PHE A 94 14.85 -6.17 11.56
CA PHE A 94 14.48 -5.61 10.26
C PHE A 94 13.33 -4.63 10.45
N GLN A 95 13.50 -3.39 9.99
CA GLN A 95 12.47 -2.37 10.07
C GLN A 95 12.15 -1.87 8.67
N ALA A 96 10.86 -1.90 8.32
CA ALA A 96 10.35 -1.37 7.06
C ALA A 96 9.24 -0.36 7.31
N ALA A 97 9.25 0.72 6.55
CA ALA A 97 8.20 1.70 6.51
C ALA A 97 7.70 1.91 5.09
N TRP A 98 6.38 1.95 4.92
CA TRP A 98 5.73 2.19 3.64
C TRP A 98 4.54 3.12 3.80
N LYS A 99 4.12 3.70 2.69
CA LYS A 99 2.89 4.47 2.59
C LYS A 99 1.94 3.77 1.64
N CYS A 100 0.64 3.91 1.89
CA CYS A 100 -0.39 3.41 0.99
C CYS A 100 -1.02 4.53 0.16
N ASN A 101 -0.87 5.77 0.61
CA ASN A 101 -1.34 6.97 -0.03
C ASN A 101 -0.55 8.17 0.55
N HIS A 102 -0.93 9.42 0.29
CA HIS A 102 -0.21 10.58 0.80
C HIS A 102 -0.28 10.76 2.34
N THR A 103 -1.29 10.20 3.00
CA THR A 103 -1.61 10.40 4.43
C THR A 103 -1.41 9.17 5.32
N GLU A 104 -1.49 7.96 4.75
CA GLU A 104 -1.45 6.66 5.40
C GLU A 104 -0.02 6.11 5.36
N ARG A 105 0.63 6.08 6.53
CA ARG A 105 1.98 5.54 6.72
C ARG A 105 1.93 4.35 7.67
N HIS A 106 2.59 3.28 7.28
CA HIS A 106 2.75 2.07 8.07
C HIS A 106 4.21 1.79 8.36
N VAL A 107 4.45 1.13 9.49
CA VAL A 107 5.75 0.65 9.91
C VAL A 107 5.57 -0.78 10.42
N ALA A 108 6.45 -1.67 10.00
CA ALA A 108 6.55 -3.01 10.54
C ALA A 108 8.00 -3.31 10.88
N ALA A 109 8.19 -4.07 11.95
CA ALA A 109 9.50 -4.53 12.38
C ALA A 109 9.45 -6.05 12.62
N LEU A 110 10.53 -6.72 12.26
CA LEU A 110 10.84 -8.07 12.69
C LEU A 110 11.86 -7.97 13.82
N SER A 111 11.54 -8.66 14.91
CA SER A 111 12.44 -8.79 16.06
C SER A 111 13.75 -9.46 15.63
N PRO A 112 14.86 -9.19 16.33
CA PRO A 112 16.14 -9.85 16.10
C PRO A 112 16.09 -11.38 16.33
N GLU A 113 15.06 -11.87 17.01
CA GLU A 113 14.78 -13.31 17.19
C GLU A 113 14.15 -13.96 15.95
N ALA A 114 13.78 -13.17 14.94
CA ALA A 114 13.26 -13.67 13.68
C ALA A 114 14.30 -14.57 13.01
N THR A 115 13.89 -15.80 12.71
CA THR A 115 14.74 -16.76 12.01
C THR A 115 14.97 -16.30 10.56
N PRO A 116 16.12 -16.68 9.96
CA PRO A 116 16.32 -16.52 8.52
C PRO A 116 15.13 -17.08 7.75
N GLY A 117 14.58 -16.33 6.80
CA GLY A 117 13.36 -16.71 6.07
C GLY A 117 12.05 -16.22 6.72
N SER A 118 12.11 -15.48 7.83
CA SER A 118 10.94 -14.76 8.34
C SER A 118 10.37 -13.83 7.26
N THR A 119 9.05 -13.82 7.15
CA THR A 119 8.33 -13.08 6.12
C THR A 119 7.68 -11.84 6.71
N LEU A 120 7.98 -10.68 6.15
CA LEU A 120 7.28 -9.44 6.42
C LEU A 120 6.13 -9.28 5.42
N VAL A 121 4.91 -9.04 5.91
CA VAL A 121 3.75 -8.78 5.06
C VAL A 121 3.41 -7.30 5.11
N LEU A 122 3.53 -6.63 3.96
CA LEU A 122 3.10 -5.26 3.78
C LEU A 122 1.72 -5.29 3.13
N SER A 123 0.77 -4.51 3.65
CA SER A 123 -0.56 -4.42 3.07
C SER A 123 -1.06 -2.98 3.10
N CYS A 124 -1.76 -2.63 2.03
CA CYS A 124 -2.56 -1.44 1.86
C CYS A 124 -4.02 -1.82 1.63
N VAL A 125 -4.47 -3.00 2.07
CA VAL A 125 -5.89 -3.35 2.01
C VAL A 125 -6.61 -2.63 3.15
N ARG A 126 -7.71 -1.93 2.84
CA ARG A 126 -8.54 -1.28 3.87
C ARG A 126 -9.14 -2.41 4.71
N PRO A 127 -9.02 -2.40 6.05
CA PRO A 127 -9.78 -3.33 6.87
C PRO A 127 -11.27 -3.02 6.68
N THR A 128 -11.95 -3.81 5.85
CA THR A 128 -13.40 -3.76 5.70
C THR A 128 -14.01 -4.49 6.90
N GLY A 129 -14.06 -3.84 8.05
CA GLY A 129 -14.60 -4.46 9.26
C GLY A 129 -15.05 -3.45 10.29
N ALA A 130 -16.36 -3.43 10.54
CA ALA A 130 -16.92 -2.95 11.80
C ALA A 130 -16.41 -3.89 12.91
N GLY A 131 -15.29 -3.52 13.54
CA GLY A 131 -14.82 -4.17 14.75
C GLY A 131 -15.67 -3.69 15.92
N LYS A 132 -16.72 -4.46 16.24
CA LYS A 132 -17.62 -4.45 17.40
C LYS A 132 -17.90 -3.12 18.11
#